data_AF-A0A2H2ZHK8-F1
#
_entry.id   AF-A0A2H2ZHK8-F1
#
_cell.length_a   1.000
_cell.length_b   1.000
_cell.length_c   1.000
_cell.angle_alpha   90.00
_cell.angle_beta   90.00
_cell.angle_gamma   90.00
#
_symmetry.space_group_name_H-M   'P 1'
#
loop_
_entity.id
_entity.type
_entity.pdbx_description
1 polymer ?
#
loop_
_entity_poly.entity_id
_entity_poly.type
_entity_poly.pdbx_seq_one_letter_code
_entity_poly.pdbx_strand_id
1 'polypeptide(L)' 'MNPNTGITDEAAIEGHDLIHNAEVEEQKAHGDHALTQPDEGDEPLNATKQTETGAAPGHTQRRHSAMDKVKEALHLKK' A
#
# COMPACT_ATOMS: atom_id res chain seq x y z
N MET A 1 21.80 -6.29 27.79
CA MET A 1 20.91 -6.81 26.73
C MET A 1 19.63 -6.00 26.85
N ASN A 2 19.24 -5.23 25.83
CA ASN A 2 18.03 -4.40 25.88
C ASN A 2 16.99 -5.05 24.96
N PRO A 3 16.15 -5.98 25.45
CA PRO A 3 15.35 -6.82 24.58
C PRO A 3 14.07 -6.19 24.04
N ASN A 4 13.72 -4.93 24.33
CA ASN A 4 12.50 -4.28 23.84
C ASN A 4 12.48 -2.76 24.16
N THR A 5 13.17 -1.91 23.40
CA THR A 5 13.01 -0.44 23.51
C THR A 5 12.11 0.13 22.40
N GLY A 6 11.18 -0.68 21.90
CA GLY A 6 10.18 -0.29 20.91
C GLY A 6 8.78 -0.25 21.51
N ILE A 7 7.87 0.41 20.79
CA ILE A 7 6.43 0.53 21.06
C ILE A 7 5.88 -0.79 21.64
N THR A 8 5.10 -0.71 22.73
CA THR A 8 4.52 -1.89 23.36
C THR A 8 3.59 -2.62 22.39
N ASP A 9 3.47 -3.95 22.52
CA ASP A 9 2.57 -4.74 21.66
C ASP A 9 1.13 -4.17 21.69
N GLU A 10 0.68 -3.74 22.87
CA GLU A 10 -0.62 -3.07 23.04
C GLU A 10 -0.75 -1.78 22.20
N ALA A 11 0.26 -0.91 22.23
CA ALA A 11 0.24 0.32 21.44
C ALA A 11 0.38 0.06 19.94
N ALA A 12 1.06 -1.02 19.54
CA ALA A 12 1.13 -1.44 18.15
C ALA A 12 -0.24 -1.95 17.65
N ILE A 13 -0.95 -2.72 18.47
CA ILE A 13 -2.31 -3.20 18.18
C ILE A 13 -3.28 -2.02 18.10
N GLU A 14 -3.26 -1.13 19.08
CA GLU A 14 -4.14 0.05 19.08
C GLU A 14 -3.88 0.93 17.84
N GLY A 15 -2.61 1.17 17.52
CA GLY A 15 -2.24 1.96 16.34
C GLY A 15 -2.68 1.29 15.04
N HIS A 16 -2.56 -0.03 14.95
CA HIS A 16 -3.04 -0.81 13.81
C HIS A 16 -4.55 -0.66 13.63
N ASP A 17 -5.32 -0.88 14.70
CA ASP A 17 -6.79 -0.82 14.65
C ASP A 17 -7.28 0.59 14.29
N LEU A 18 -6.61 1.63 14.78
CA LEU A 18 -6.93 3.02 14.46
C LEU A 18 -6.76 3.30 12.96
N ILE A 19 -5.64 2.86 12.38
CA ILE A 19 -5.35 3.07 10.96
C ILE A 19 -6.33 2.28 10.10
N HIS A 20 -6.54 0.99 10.40
CA HIS A 20 -7.45 0.15 9.65
C HIS A 20 -8.88 0.72 9.62
N ASN A 21 -9.39 1.19 10.76
CA ASN A 21 -10.71 1.80 10.82
C ASN A 21 -10.80 3.07 9.96
N ALA A 22 -9.75 3.90 9.97
CA ALA A 22 -9.70 5.10 9.14
C ALA A 22 -9.71 4.76 7.63
N GLU A 23 -9.00 3.71 7.23
CA GLU A 23 -8.98 3.23 5.84
C GLU A 23 -10.35 2.72 5.39
N VAL A 24 -11.04 1.94 6.24
CA VAL A 24 -12.40 1.45 5.97
C VAL A 24 -13.38 2.62 5.82
N GLU A 25 -13.28 3.65 6.65
CA GLU A 25 -14.12 4.85 6.54
C GLU A 25 -13.83 5.64 5.26
N GLU A 26 -12.55 5.76 4.89
CA GLU A 26 -12.12 6.43 3.66
C GLU A 26 -12.68 5.74 2.42
N GLN A 27 -12.64 4.40 2.37
CA GLN A 27 -13.23 3.61 1.29
C GLN A 27 -14.74 3.78 1.19
N LYS A 28 -15.44 3.81 2.34
CA LYS A 28 -16.89 4.05 2.37
C LYS A 28 -17.24 5.45 1.87
N ALA A 29 -16.41 6.44 2.18
CA ALA A 29 -16.66 7.84 1.81
C ALA A 29 -16.28 8.14 0.35
N HIS A 30 -15.20 7.53 -0.16
CA HIS A 30 -14.59 7.91 -1.44
C HIS A 30 -14.68 6.84 -2.53
N GLY A 31 -15.02 5.59 -2.21
CA GLY A 31 -15.24 4.51 -3.18
C GLY A 31 -14.07 4.35 -4.15
N ASP A 32 -14.32 4.51 -5.45
CA ASP A 32 -13.31 4.37 -6.52
C ASP A 32 -12.21 5.47 -6.51
N HIS A 33 -12.41 6.54 -5.72
CA HIS A 33 -11.42 7.60 -5.53
C HIS A 33 -10.64 7.46 -4.22
N ALA A 34 -10.86 6.35 -3.49
CA ALA A 34 -10.16 6.07 -2.26
C ALA A 34 -8.64 6.07 -2.49
N LEU A 35 -7.89 6.72 -1.59
CA LEU A 35 -6.42 6.71 -1.62
C LEU A 35 -5.84 5.44 -0.98
N THR A 36 -6.66 4.74 -0.20
CA THR A 36 -6.28 3.52 0.50
C THR A 36 -6.55 2.28 -0.37
N GLN A 37 -5.85 1.19 -0.11
CA GLN A 37 -6.09 -0.07 -0.82
C GLN A 37 -7.33 -0.76 -0.25
N PRO A 38 -8.18 -1.38 -1.08
CA PRO A 38 -9.35 -2.11 -0.58
C PRO A 38 -8.95 -3.18 0.43
N ASP A 39 -9.74 -3.33 1.48
CA ASP A 39 -9.50 -4.34 2.50
C ASP A 39 -9.68 -5.75 1.91
N GLU A 40 -8.55 -6.43 1.67
CA GLU A 40 -8.51 -7.82 1.20
C GLU A 40 -8.47 -8.83 2.37
N GLY A 41 -8.50 -8.36 3.62
CA GLY A 41 -8.39 -9.17 4.83
C GLY A 41 -6.97 -9.64 5.15
N ASP A 42 -6.76 -10.05 6.40
CA ASP A 42 -5.48 -10.59 6.87
C ASP A 42 -5.25 -12.02 6.34
N GLU A 43 -4.47 -12.14 5.26
CA GLU A 43 -3.86 -13.41 4.88
C GLU A 43 -2.91 -13.88 6.00
N PRO A 44 -2.96 -15.16 6.43
CA PRO A 44 -2.17 -15.64 7.56
C PRO A 44 -0.66 -15.43 7.33
N LEU A 45 -0.02 -14.71 8.25
CA LEU A 45 1.39 -14.25 8.26
C LEU A 45 2.47 -15.35 8.21
N ASN A 46 2.14 -16.59 7.89
CA ASN A 46 3.14 -17.68 7.79
C ASN A 46 3.77 -17.82 6.39
N ALA A 47 3.48 -16.90 5.47
CA ALA A 47 4.30 -16.72 4.28
C ALA A 47 5.35 -15.65 4.60
N THR A 48 6.62 -16.05 4.61
CA THR A 48 7.79 -15.16 4.52
C THR A 48 7.63 -14.22 3.31
N LYS A 49 6.86 -13.14 3.46
CA LYS A 49 6.86 -12.03 2.52
C LYS A 49 7.90 -11.05 3.01
N GLN A 50 9.16 -11.38 2.71
CA GLN A 50 10.08 -10.34 2.30
C GLN A 50 9.46 -9.71 1.04
N THR A 51 8.65 -8.68 1.22
CA THR A 51 8.42 -7.68 0.17
C THR A 51 9.28 -6.49 0.51
N GLU A 52 10.58 -6.65 0.27
CA GLU A 52 11.28 -5.57 -0.39
C GLU A 52 10.55 -5.31 -1.72
N THR A 53 10.32 -4.04 -2.02
CA THR A 53 9.64 -3.49 -3.22
C THR A 53 8.10 -3.62 -3.16
N GLY A 54 7.35 -2.54 -3.25
CA GLY A 54 7.31 -1.74 -4.47
C GLY A 54 6.80 -2.62 -5.61
N ALA A 55 5.51 -2.52 -5.93
CA ALA A 55 4.78 -3.22 -7.00
C ALA A 55 4.15 -4.60 -6.63
N ALA A 56 2.85 -4.55 -6.35
CA ALA A 56 1.91 -5.64 -6.55
C ALA A 56 1.70 -5.92 -8.07
N PRO A 57 1.13 -7.08 -8.45
CA PRO A 57 1.59 -7.87 -9.59
C PRO A 57 0.74 -7.70 -10.86
N GLY A 58 1.32 -8.13 -11.99
CA GLY A 58 0.53 -8.83 -13.02
C GLY A 58 -0.48 -8.02 -13.83
N HIS A 59 -0.13 -6.84 -14.33
CA HIS A 59 -0.80 -6.30 -15.52
C HIS A 59 0.10 -6.54 -16.74
N THR A 60 -0.22 -7.58 -17.51
CA THR A 60 0.38 -7.90 -18.81
C THR A 60 -0.10 -6.92 -19.88
N GLN A 61 -0.08 -5.63 -19.59
CA GLN A 61 -0.42 -4.58 -20.53
C GLN A 61 0.78 -3.65 -20.63
N ARG A 62 1.66 -4.00 -21.58
CA ARG A 62 2.65 -3.15 -22.25
C ARG A 62 2.94 -1.88 -21.46
N ARG A 63 3.85 -1.98 -20.49
CA ARG A 63 4.21 -0.91 -19.55
C ARG A 63 4.64 0.34 -20.33
N HIS A 64 3.69 1.21 -20.65
CA HIS A 64 3.98 2.62 -20.82
C HIS A 64 4.32 3.11 -19.41
N SER A 65 5.62 3.31 -19.17
CA SER A 65 6.10 3.80 -17.89
C SER A 65 5.37 5.10 -17.56
N ALA A 66 5.13 5.40 -16.28
CA ALA A 66 4.65 6.72 -15.89
C ALA A 66 5.54 7.83 -16.51
N MET A 67 6.83 7.53 -16.69
CA MET A 67 7.79 8.35 -17.41
C MET A 67 7.42 8.58 -18.89
N ASP A 68 6.88 7.58 -19.59
CA ASP A 68 6.46 7.72 -20.98
C ASP A 68 5.24 8.64 -21.13
N LYS A 69 4.33 8.65 -20.15
CA LYS A 69 3.21 9.61 -20.10
C LYS A 69 3.71 11.04 -19.89
N VAL A 70 4.71 11.21 -19.02
CA VAL A 70 5.34 12.53 -18.78
C VAL A 70 6.07 13.02 -20.03
N LYS A 71 6.80 12.15 -20.73
CA LYS A 71 7.47 12.48 -21.99
C LYS A 71 6.49 12.88 -23.09
N GLU A 72 5.32 12.23 -23.18
CA GLU A 72 4.25 12.61 -24.12
C GLU A 72 3.67 13.98 -23.80
N ALA A 73 3.29 14.23 -22.53
CA ALA A 73 2.70 15.50 -22.11
C ALA A 73 3.64 16.70 -22.35
N LEU A 74 4.94 16.46 -22.28
CA LEU A 74 5.98 17.46 -22.53
C LEU A 74 6.47 17.50 -23.98
N HIS A 75 5.84 16.74 -24.90
CA HIS A 75 6.23 16.62 -26.31
C HIS A 75 7.73 16.32 -26.52
N LEU A 76 8.31 15.51 -25.63
CA LEU A 76 9.73 15.15 -25.65
C LEU A 76 10.04 13.96 -26.57
N LYS A 77 9.02 13.41 -27.25
CA LYS A 77 9.21 12.41 -28.31
C LYS A 77 9.63 13.12 -29.58
N LYS A 78 10.88 12.91 -29.99
CA LYS A 78 11.50 13.50 -31.18
C LYS A 78 11.29 12.63 -32.40
#